data_AF-X1Q1N5-F1
#
_entry.id   AF-X1Q1N5-F1
#
_cell.length_a   1.000
_cell.length_b   1.000
_cell.length_c   1.000
_cell.angle_alpha   90.00
_cell.angle_beta   90.00
_cell.angle_gamma   90.00
#
_symmetry.space_group_name_H-M   'P 1'
#
loop_
_entity.id
_entity.type
_entity.pdbx_description
1 polymer ?
#
loop_
_entity_poly.entity_id
_entity_poly.type
_entity_poly.pdbx_seq_one_letter_code
_entity_poly.pdbx_strand_id
1 'polypeptide(L)'
;MYLENGKVIRVEGDPDFSFTRGKLCKRGFAAVERLYHPNRLKYPLKRVGKRGEGKWQRISWDEALDTIAEKLNSAKEKYGAESVAFVQGAPKGFVKWVNRLANVFGSPNMSWPDHVCYTPTLVGATITS
;
A
#
# COMPACT_ATOMS: atom_id res chain seq x y z
N MET A 1 -0.48 -22.75 4.63
CA MET A 1 -1.88 -22.28 4.59
C MET A 1 -2.77 -23.47 4.30
N TYR A 2 -3.99 -23.48 4.85
CA TYR A 2 -4.92 -24.60 4.68
C TYR A 2 -6.10 -24.15 3.83
N LEU A 3 -6.45 -24.96 2.85
CA LEU A 3 -7.52 -24.72 1.90
C LEU A 3 -8.63 -25.76 2.06
N GLU A 4 -9.86 -25.31 1.92
CA GLU A 4 -11.05 -26.16 1.82
C GLU A 4 -11.97 -25.55 0.77
N ASN A 5 -12.38 -26.34 -0.24
CA ASN A 5 -13.23 -25.87 -1.34
C ASN A 5 -12.73 -24.57 -2.01
N GLY A 6 -11.41 -24.45 -2.18
CA GLY A 6 -10.76 -23.27 -2.77
C GLY A 6 -10.73 -22.02 -1.88
N LYS A 7 -11.17 -22.12 -0.62
CA LYS A 7 -11.12 -21.03 0.36
C LYS A 7 -10.03 -21.28 1.40
N VAL A 8 -9.37 -20.22 1.81
CA VAL A 8 -8.38 -20.25 2.91
C VAL A 8 -9.16 -20.35 4.22
N ILE A 9 -9.02 -21.45 4.94
CA ILE A 9 -9.70 -21.63 6.23
C ILE A 9 -8.79 -21.31 7.41
N ARG A 10 -7.46 -21.46 7.23
CA ARG A 10 -6.49 -21.28 8.30
C ARG A 10 -5.11 -20.91 7.77
N VAL A 11 -4.39 -20.11 8.55
CA VAL A 11 -2.97 -19.78 8.35
C VAL A 11 -2.20 -20.22 9.59
N GLU A 12 -1.03 -20.82 9.37
CA GLU A 12 -0.08 -21.18 10.42
C GLU A 12 1.30 -20.63 10.02
N GLY A 13 2.19 -20.48 11.01
CA GLY A 13 3.57 -20.11 10.76
C GLY A 13 4.31 -21.27 10.09
N ASP A 14 5.28 -20.93 9.25
CA ASP A 14 6.15 -21.89 8.59
C ASP A 14 7.13 -22.50 9.61
N PRO A 15 7.09 -23.83 9.87
CA PRO A 15 8.00 -24.48 10.82
C PRO A 15 9.47 -24.41 10.39
N ASP A 16 9.74 -24.36 9.08
CA ASP A 16 11.09 -24.33 8.52
C ASP A 16 11.71 -22.93 8.55
N PHE A 17 10.92 -21.90 8.88
CA PHE A 17 11.41 -20.53 8.98
C PHE A 17 12.31 -20.37 10.21
N SER A 18 13.60 -20.20 9.98
CA SER A 18 14.67 -20.21 10.99
C SER A 18 14.43 -19.29 12.21
N PHE A 19 13.87 -18.10 11.98
CA PHE A 19 13.68 -17.09 13.03
C PHE A 19 12.49 -17.39 13.94
N THR A 20 11.33 -17.74 13.39
CA THR A 20 10.11 -17.92 14.20
C THR A 20 9.73 -19.38 14.43
N ARG A 21 10.25 -20.33 13.64
CA ARG A 21 10.05 -21.79 13.79
C ARG A 21 8.57 -22.14 13.99
N GLY A 22 7.72 -21.71 13.07
CA GLY A 22 6.28 -21.94 13.12
C GLY A 22 5.48 -21.00 14.03
N LYS A 23 6.13 -20.16 14.86
CA LYS A 23 5.42 -19.21 15.72
C LYS A 23 4.82 -18.07 14.90
N LEU A 24 3.54 -17.80 15.16
CA LEU A 24 2.78 -16.72 14.55
C LEU A 24 2.04 -15.93 15.63
N CYS A 25 2.03 -14.60 15.54
CA CYS A 25 1.26 -13.77 16.48
C CYS A 25 -0.24 -13.80 16.15
N LYS A 26 -1.10 -13.36 17.08
CA LYS A 26 -2.57 -13.30 16.89
C LYS A 26 -2.99 -12.56 15.61
N ARG A 27 -2.26 -11.49 15.24
CA ARG A 27 -2.52 -10.74 13.99
C ARG A 27 -2.27 -11.57 12.72
N GLY A 28 -1.33 -12.51 12.78
CA GLY A 28 -1.06 -13.42 11.66
C GLY A 28 -2.18 -14.44 11.48
N PHE A 29 -2.72 -14.99 12.59
CA PHE A 29 -3.88 -15.88 12.53
C PHE A 29 -5.13 -15.18 12.00
N ALA A 30 -5.34 -13.90 12.36
CA ALA A 30 -6.44 -13.07 11.86
C ALA A 30 -6.31 -12.66 10.37
N ALA A 31 -5.30 -13.14 9.64
CA ALA A 31 -5.14 -12.84 8.21
C ALA A 31 -6.33 -13.35 7.37
N VAL A 32 -6.94 -14.48 7.77
CA VAL A 32 -8.13 -15.05 7.11
C VAL A 32 -9.33 -14.12 7.25
N GLU A 33 -9.57 -13.58 8.44
CA GLU A 33 -10.64 -12.60 8.69
C GLU A 33 -10.45 -11.35 7.84
N ARG A 34 -9.22 -10.85 7.72
CA ARG A 34 -8.91 -9.71 6.85
C ARG A 34 -9.15 -10.01 5.37
N LEU A 35 -8.82 -11.23 4.91
CA LEU A 35 -9.01 -11.64 3.52
C LEU A 35 -10.49 -11.62 3.10
N TYR A 36 -11.37 -12.07 4.01
CA TYR A 36 -12.81 -12.21 3.79
C TYR A 36 -13.66 -11.11 4.43
N HIS A 37 -13.04 -10.06 4.98
CA HIS A 37 -13.76 -8.98 5.64
C HIS A 37 -14.88 -8.41 4.75
N PRO A 38 -16.11 -8.25 5.24
CA PRO A 38 -17.26 -7.86 4.43
C PRO A 38 -17.07 -6.51 3.73
N ASN A 39 -16.38 -5.58 4.38
CA ASN A 39 -16.11 -4.23 3.86
C ASN A 39 -14.82 -4.14 3.00
N ARG A 40 -14.19 -5.26 2.66
CA ARG A 40 -12.99 -5.24 1.80
C ARG A 40 -13.37 -4.70 0.42
N LEU A 41 -12.64 -3.69 -0.05
CA LEU A 41 -12.78 -3.20 -1.42
C LEU A 41 -12.38 -4.29 -2.43
N LYS A 42 -13.30 -4.59 -3.34
CA LYS A 42 -13.13 -5.59 -4.41
C LYS A 42 -12.99 -4.96 -5.80
N TYR A 43 -13.35 -3.69 -5.92
CA TYR A 43 -13.43 -2.98 -7.18
C TYR A 43 -12.87 -1.56 -7.04
N PRO A 44 -12.32 -0.97 -8.10
CA PRO A 44 -11.98 0.45 -8.15
C PRO A 44 -13.22 1.32 -7.92
N LEU A 45 -13.04 2.43 -7.21
CA LEU A 45 -14.08 3.40 -6.90
C LEU A 45 -13.62 4.83 -7.25
N LYS A 46 -14.49 5.58 -7.93
CA LYS A 46 -14.33 7.01 -8.23
C LYS A 46 -15.18 7.84 -7.30
N ARG A 47 -14.62 8.93 -6.77
CA ARG A 47 -15.40 9.88 -5.98
C ARG A 47 -16.29 10.70 -6.93
N VAL A 48 -17.59 10.77 -6.64
CA VAL A 48 -18.57 11.52 -7.46
C VAL A 48 -19.18 12.72 -6.73
N GLY A 49 -18.93 12.86 -5.43
CA GLY A 49 -19.36 14.02 -4.62
C GLY A 49 -18.21 14.92 -4.18
N LYS A 50 -18.53 15.91 -3.32
CA LYS A 50 -17.50 16.74 -2.69
C LYS A 50 -16.59 15.89 -1.80
N ARG A 51 -15.36 16.38 -1.58
CA ARG A 51 -14.41 15.72 -0.69
C ARG A 51 -15.01 15.61 0.71
N GLY A 52 -15.00 14.40 1.27
CA GLY A 52 -15.57 14.11 2.60
C GLY A 52 -17.00 13.58 2.60
N GLU A 53 -17.76 13.67 1.49
CA GLU A 53 -19.16 13.22 1.45
C GLU A 53 -19.35 11.69 1.42
N GLY A 54 -18.27 10.92 1.21
CA GLY A 54 -18.36 9.46 1.11
C GLY A 54 -19.12 8.93 -0.11
N LYS A 55 -19.37 9.76 -1.13
CA LYS A 55 -20.06 9.36 -2.37
C LYS A 55 -19.08 8.78 -3.39
N TRP A 56 -19.23 7.48 -3.65
CA TRP A 56 -18.36 6.70 -4.53
C TRP A 56 -19.15 5.94 -5.57
N GLN A 57 -18.60 5.83 -6.78
CA GLN A 57 -19.12 5.04 -7.88
C GLN A 57 -18.10 3.98 -8.27
N ARG A 58 -18.55 2.75 -8.53
CA ARG A 58 -17.68 1.69 -9.08
C ARG A 58 -17.33 1.98 -10.53
N ILE A 59 -16.06 1.78 -10.86
CA ILE A 59 -15.52 1.92 -12.23
C ILE A 59 -14.71 0.67 -12.62
N SER A 60 -14.34 0.56 -13.90
CA SER A 60 -13.44 -0.49 -14.38
C SER A 60 -11.99 -0.20 -13.97
N TRP A 61 -11.12 -1.20 -14.08
CA TRP A 61 -9.68 -1.00 -13.88
C TRP A 61 -9.08 -0.10 -14.95
N ASP A 62 -9.49 -0.25 -16.22
CA ASP A 62 -9.03 0.59 -17.32
C ASP A 62 -9.41 2.06 -17.08
N GLU A 63 -10.67 2.35 -16.74
CA GLU A 63 -11.09 3.73 -16.44
C GLU A 63 -10.32 4.30 -15.24
N ALA A 64 -10.07 3.48 -14.21
CA ALA A 64 -9.33 3.92 -13.03
C ALA A 64 -7.89 4.33 -13.38
N LEU A 65 -7.20 3.50 -14.16
CA LEU A 65 -5.82 3.73 -14.56
C LEU A 65 -5.72 4.91 -15.55
N ASP A 66 -6.61 4.98 -16.54
CA ASP A 66 -6.67 6.09 -17.50
C ASP A 66 -6.94 7.41 -16.79
N THR A 67 -7.94 7.45 -15.90
CA THR A 67 -8.26 8.65 -15.11
C THR A 67 -7.04 9.10 -14.28
N ILE A 68 -6.31 8.18 -13.66
CA ILE A 68 -5.12 8.51 -12.86
C ILE A 68 -4.01 9.03 -13.77
N ALA A 69 -3.71 8.35 -14.87
CA ALA A 69 -2.67 8.73 -15.82
C ALA A 69 -2.91 10.12 -16.40
N GLU A 70 -4.14 10.39 -16.86
CA GLU A 70 -4.55 11.71 -17.35
C GLU A 70 -4.31 12.79 -16.29
N LYS A 71 -4.75 12.57 -15.04
CA LYS A 71 -4.60 13.57 -13.98
C LYS A 71 -3.14 13.81 -13.59
N LEU A 72 -2.32 12.77 -13.58
CA LEU A 72 -0.89 12.88 -13.33
C LEU A 72 -0.21 13.69 -14.44
N ASN A 73 -0.50 13.39 -15.71
CA ASN A 73 0.07 14.12 -16.84
C ASN A 73 -0.39 15.58 -16.87
N SER A 74 -1.68 15.85 -16.66
CA SER A 74 -2.19 17.23 -16.58
C SER A 74 -1.55 18.02 -15.43
N ALA A 75 -1.33 17.39 -14.28
CA ALA A 75 -0.64 18.05 -13.16
C ALA A 75 0.82 18.38 -13.53
N LYS A 76 1.52 17.43 -14.16
CA LYS A 76 2.88 17.61 -14.65
C LYS A 76 3.00 18.74 -15.67
N GLU A 77 2.11 18.78 -16.65
CA GLU A 77 2.10 19.82 -17.69
C GLU A 77 1.84 21.21 -17.10
N LYS A 78 0.94 21.30 -16.11
CA LYS A 78 0.51 22.58 -15.57
C LYS A 78 1.40 23.12 -14.44
N TYR A 79 1.98 22.24 -13.63
CA TYR A 79 2.63 22.60 -12.37
C TYR A 79 4.01 21.96 -12.19
N GLY A 80 4.53 21.24 -13.19
CA GLY A 80 5.76 20.47 -13.07
C GLY A 80 5.54 19.09 -12.44
N ALA A 81 6.46 18.16 -12.69
CA ALA A 81 6.38 16.78 -12.19
C ALA A 81 6.49 16.74 -10.66
N GLU A 82 7.22 17.68 -10.07
CA GLU A 82 7.36 17.90 -8.63
C GLU A 82 6.04 18.23 -7.94
N SER A 83 5.00 18.67 -8.65
CA SER A 83 3.68 18.90 -8.05
C SER A 83 2.99 17.63 -7.54
N VAL A 84 3.46 16.44 -7.95
CA VAL A 84 2.88 15.15 -7.58
C VAL A 84 3.69 14.49 -6.48
N ALA A 85 3.05 14.13 -5.38
CA ALA A 85 3.65 13.32 -4.32
C ALA A 85 3.29 11.84 -4.47
N PHE A 86 4.31 10.97 -4.38
CA PHE A 86 4.16 9.53 -4.31
C PHE A 86 4.31 9.08 -2.86
N VAL A 87 3.19 8.74 -2.22
CA VAL A 87 3.15 8.34 -0.80
C VAL A 87 2.84 6.85 -0.69
N GLN A 88 3.66 6.13 0.07
CA GLN A 88 3.45 4.72 0.33
C GLN A 88 3.39 4.46 1.84
N GLY A 89 2.42 3.64 2.27
CA GLY A 89 2.32 3.16 3.66
C GLY A 89 3.34 2.05 3.97
N ALA A 90 3.05 1.19 4.94
CA ALA A 90 3.93 0.06 5.29
C ALA A 90 4.13 -0.88 4.08
N PRO A 91 5.33 -0.91 3.48
CA PRO A 91 5.52 -1.60 2.22
C PRO A 91 5.63 -3.10 2.43
N LYS A 92 4.81 -3.87 1.72
CA LYS A 92 4.95 -5.33 1.59
C LYS A 92 5.76 -5.69 0.34
N GLY A 93 6.94 -5.09 0.17
CA GLY A 93 7.87 -5.39 -0.93
C GLY A 93 7.73 -4.55 -2.21
N PHE A 94 6.83 -3.56 -2.27
CA PHE A 94 6.57 -2.77 -3.49
C PHE A 94 7.29 -1.41 -3.55
N VAL A 95 8.17 -1.09 -2.60
CA VAL A 95 8.88 0.23 -2.55
C VAL A 95 9.61 0.53 -3.85
N LYS A 96 10.37 -0.44 -4.37
CA LYS A 96 11.22 -0.27 -5.56
C LYS A 96 10.43 0.14 -6.80
N TRP A 97 9.20 -0.37 -6.95
CA TRP A 97 8.34 -0.06 -8.10
C TRP A 97 7.79 1.36 -8.02
N VAL A 98 7.40 1.81 -6.82
CA VAL A 98 6.94 3.19 -6.61
C VAL A 98 8.08 4.17 -6.83
N ASN A 99 9.29 3.88 -6.33
CA ASN A 99 10.48 4.68 -6.59
C ASN A 99 10.77 4.82 -8.08
N ARG A 100 10.76 3.69 -8.79
CA ARG A 100 11.00 3.70 -10.23
C ARG A 100 9.96 4.54 -10.96
N LEU A 101 8.68 4.40 -10.60
CA LEU A 101 7.61 5.19 -11.20
C LEU A 101 7.80 6.69 -10.94
N ALA A 102 8.06 7.10 -9.70
CA ALA A 102 8.26 8.49 -9.34
C ALA A 102 9.47 9.10 -10.08
N ASN A 103 10.59 8.37 -10.16
CA ASN A 103 11.79 8.80 -10.86
C ASN A 103 11.56 8.95 -12.37
N VAL A 104 10.88 7.99 -13.01
CA VAL A 104 10.54 8.07 -14.45
C VAL A 104 9.52 9.18 -14.71
N PHE A 105 8.57 9.37 -13.80
CA PHE A 105 7.62 10.47 -13.86
C PHE A 105 8.32 11.83 -13.72
N GLY A 106 9.43 11.88 -12.97
CA GLY A 106 10.25 13.06 -12.73
C GLY A 106 9.94 13.77 -11.41
N SER A 107 9.20 13.14 -10.50
CA SER A 107 8.90 13.74 -9.20
C SER A 107 9.94 13.34 -8.14
N PRO A 108 10.57 14.30 -7.43
CA PRO A 108 11.39 14.01 -6.27
C PRO A 108 10.56 13.72 -5.01
N ASN A 109 9.24 13.99 -5.04
CA ASN A 109 8.40 13.99 -3.85
C ASN A 109 7.89 12.60 -3.50
N MET A 110 8.77 11.82 -2.87
CA MET A 110 8.44 10.50 -2.34
C MET A 110 8.40 10.52 -0.81
N SER A 111 7.36 9.91 -0.21
CA SER A 111 7.22 9.86 1.24
C SER A 111 6.76 8.49 1.74
N TRP A 112 7.35 8.07 2.85
CA TRP A 112 7.10 6.81 3.55
C TRP A 112 6.85 7.12 5.03
N PRO A 113 6.21 6.22 5.81
CA PRO A 113 6.06 6.42 7.25
C PRO A 113 7.36 6.20 8.05
N ASP A 114 8.50 5.95 7.40
CA ASP A 114 9.79 5.66 8.02
C ASP A 114 10.29 6.80 8.92
N HIS A 115 10.08 8.05 8.50
CA HIS A 115 10.40 9.26 9.27
C HIS A 115 9.63 9.37 10.60
N VAL A 116 8.52 8.63 10.75
CA VAL A 116 7.77 8.54 12.02
C VAL A 116 8.05 7.21 12.74
N CYS A 117 8.31 6.13 12.01
CA CYS A 117 8.31 4.77 12.58
C CYS A 117 9.71 4.23 12.93
N TYR A 118 10.72 4.41 12.08
CA TYR A 118 11.99 3.67 12.17
C TYR A 118 13.21 4.60 12.19
N THR A 119 13.24 5.57 11.29
CA THR A 119 14.38 6.47 11.12
C THR A 119 14.75 7.22 12.41
N PRO A 120 13.80 7.75 13.21
CA PRO A 120 14.14 8.39 14.49
C PRO A 120 14.83 7.45 15.48
N THR A 121 14.38 6.20 15.58
CA THR A 121 14.98 5.20 16.49
C THR A 121 16.39 4.81 16.03
N LEU A 122 16.58 4.63 14.73
CA LEU A 122 17.90 4.31 14.17
C LEU A 122 18.90 5.44 14.41
N VAL A 123 18.52 6.68 14.08
CA VAL A 123 19.36 7.86 14.28
C VAL A 123 19.70 8.05 15.76
N GLY A 124 18.72 7.89 16.65
CA GLY A 124 18.95 7.94 18.10
C GLY A 124 20.00 6.93 18.54
N ALA A 125 19.87 5.66 18.11
CA ALA A 125 20.83 4.61 18.44
C ALA A 125 22.24 4.92 17.95
N THR A 126 22.39 5.43 16.73
CA THR A 126 23.70 5.78 16.14
C THR A 126 24.38 6.97 16.82
N ILE A 127 23.61 7.96 17.29
CA ILE A 127 24.18 9.14 17.96
C ILE A 127 24.60 8.81 19.40
N THR A 128 23.92 7.85 20.05
CA THR A 128 24.19 7.47 21.46
C THR A 128 25.15 6.30 21.63
N SER A 129 25.56 5.64 20.53
CA SER A 129 26.52 4.53 20.52
C SER A 129 27.94 5.03 20.31
#